data_AF-A0A351VHH6-F1
#
_entry.id   AF-A0A351VHH6-F1
#
_cell.length_a   1.000
_cell.length_b   1.000
_cell.length_c   1.000
_cell.angle_alpha   90.00
_cell.angle_beta   90.00
_cell.angle_gamma   90.00
#
_symmetry.space_group_name_H-M   'P 1'
#
loop_
_entity.id
_entity.type
_entity.pdbx_description
1 polymer ?
#
loop_
_entity_poly.entity_id
_entity_poly.type
_entity_poly.pdbx_seq_one_letter_code
_entity_poly.pdbx_strand_id
1 'polypeptide(L)'
;FKCHELTGFGGAIKNLGMGCASRKGKLVQHSTVAPVVAEKYCIGCGICPRACAHDAILITGGKAIIDPQKCTGCSRCITVCPVKAINIQWNEAADLVMRKMAEYALGALSGKSGKAIYINFITQVSPACDCYGHSDAPIVNDIGICVSTDPVAIDQACADLVNGARGNEGSALQSGFEPGGDKFRGVWPEITWEVQLEHGEKIGLGSRKYELVRV
;
A
#
# COMPACT_ATOMS: atom_id res chain seq x y z
N PHE A 1 5.50 11.88 -1.31
CA PHE A 1 5.55 11.29 0.03
C PHE A 1 4.35 11.82 0.83
N LYS A 2 3.45 10.96 1.29
CA LYS A 2 2.19 11.32 1.98
C LYS A 2 1.93 10.31 3.11
N CYS A 3 1.03 10.60 4.06
CA CYS A 3 0.59 9.60 5.03
C CYS A 3 -0.29 8.51 4.38
N HIS A 4 -0.47 7.41 5.10
CA HIS A 4 -1.27 6.28 4.64
C HIS A 4 -1.89 5.51 5.80
N GLU A 5 -3.18 5.19 5.67
CA GLU A 5 -3.98 4.56 6.70
C GLU A 5 -3.62 3.09 6.98
N LEU A 6 -2.92 2.41 6.07
CA LEU A 6 -2.47 1.02 6.26
C LEU A 6 -0.96 0.85 6.40
N THR A 7 -0.17 1.86 6.03
CA THR A 7 1.31 1.72 5.95
C THR A 7 2.04 2.88 6.65
N GLY A 8 1.29 3.81 7.26
CA GLY A 8 1.78 5.02 7.91
C GLY A 8 2.15 6.10 6.89
N PHE A 9 2.91 5.74 5.86
CA PHE A 9 3.24 6.61 4.73
C PHE A 9 3.28 5.88 3.39
N GLY A 10 3.22 6.67 2.32
CA GLY A 10 3.47 6.26 0.94
C GLY A 10 4.73 6.93 0.39
N GLY A 11 5.74 6.12 0.09
CA GLY A 11 7.03 6.52 -0.49
C GLY A 11 7.46 5.65 -1.68
N ALA A 12 8.76 5.51 -1.88
CA ALA A 12 9.38 4.76 -2.95
C ALA A 12 8.97 3.28 -2.94
N ILE A 13 8.97 2.61 -1.78
CA ILE A 13 8.60 1.19 -1.68
C ILE A 13 7.15 0.99 -2.07
N LYS A 14 6.24 1.89 -1.65
CA LYS A 14 4.83 1.81 -2.05
C LYS A 14 4.66 2.03 -3.55
N ASN A 15 5.33 3.04 -4.10
CA ASN A 15 5.28 3.33 -5.53
C ASN A 15 5.79 2.15 -6.37
N LEU A 16 6.87 1.49 -5.95
CA LEU A 16 7.37 0.28 -6.60
C LEU A 16 6.43 -0.91 -6.38
N GLY A 17 6.21 -1.29 -5.13
CA GLY A 17 5.51 -2.52 -4.77
C GLY A 17 4.04 -2.53 -5.17
N MET A 18 3.33 -1.43 -4.91
CA MET A 18 1.92 -1.31 -5.28
C MET A 18 1.77 -0.75 -6.69
N GLY A 19 2.57 0.22 -7.11
CA GLY A 19 2.46 0.84 -8.44
C GLY A 19 2.83 -0.12 -9.58
N CYS A 20 3.85 -0.97 -9.40
CA CYS A 20 4.24 -1.97 -10.41
C CYS A 20 3.50 -3.30 -10.28
N ALA A 21 2.64 -3.48 -9.27
CA ALA A 21 1.84 -4.69 -9.14
C ALA A 21 0.71 -4.76 -10.17
N SER A 22 0.55 -5.95 -10.75
CA SER A 22 -0.65 -6.26 -11.55
C SER A 22 -1.91 -6.16 -10.69
N ARG A 23 -3.10 -6.11 -11.31
CA ARG A 23 -4.39 -6.17 -10.58
C ARG A 23 -4.46 -7.37 -9.62
N LYS A 24 -3.96 -8.53 -10.06
CA LYS A 24 -3.85 -9.73 -9.23
C LYS A 24 -2.89 -9.51 -8.07
N GLY A 25 -1.73 -8.89 -8.34
CA GLY A 25 -0.74 -8.60 -7.30
C GLY A 25 -1.27 -7.66 -6.21
N LYS A 26 -2.00 -6.60 -6.60
CA LYS A 26 -2.67 -5.71 -5.66
C LYS A 26 -3.68 -6.46 -4.80
N LEU A 27 -4.42 -7.44 -5.34
CA LEU A 27 -5.31 -8.25 -4.51
C LEU A 27 -4.54 -9.07 -3.49
N VAL A 28 -3.46 -9.74 -3.91
CA VAL A 28 -2.64 -10.55 -3.01
C VAL A 28 -2.05 -9.70 -1.87
N GLN A 29 -1.71 -8.45 -2.14
CA GLN A 29 -1.22 -7.50 -1.14
C GLN A 29 -2.30 -7.10 -0.12
N HIS A 30 -3.59 -7.10 -0.48
CA HIS A 30 -4.69 -6.55 0.35
C HIS A 30 -5.68 -7.57 0.91
N SER A 31 -5.58 -8.84 0.51
CA SER A 31 -6.56 -9.86 0.88
C SER A 31 -5.92 -11.22 1.14
N THR A 32 -6.26 -11.83 2.28
CA THR A 32 -5.89 -13.20 2.67
C THR A 32 -6.91 -14.24 2.25
N VAL A 33 -8.11 -13.81 1.89
CA VAL A 33 -9.27 -14.68 1.69
C VAL A 33 -9.87 -14.51 0.30
N ALA A 34 -10.75 -15.44 -0.03
CA ALA A 34 -11.54 -15.34 -1.25
C ALA A 34 -12.32 -14.00 -1.30
N PRO A 35 -12.44 -13.38 -2.49
CA PRO A 35 -13.28 -12.21 -2.66
C PRO A 35 -14.74 -12.53 -2.35
N VAL A 36 -15.53 -11.51 -2.04
CA VAL A 36 -16.93 -11.66 -1.63
C VAL A 36 -17.87 -11.25 -2.76
N VAL A 37 -18.97 -12.00 -2.93
CA VAL A 37 -20.01 -11.66 -3.89
C VAL A 37 -21.06 -10.79 -3.19
N ALA A 38 -21.25 -9.56 -3.66
CA ALA A 38 -22.37 -8.73 -3.29
C ALA A 38 -23.62 -9.23 -4.01
N GLU A 39 -24.35 -10.16 -3.38
CA GLU A 39 -25.51 -10.85 -3.97
C GLU A 39 -26.56 -9.91 -4.55
N LYS A 40 -26.77 -8.75 -3.90
CA LYS A 40 -27.66 -7.67 -4.36
C LYS A 40 -27.40 -7.26 -5.82
N TYR A 41 -26.13 -7.23 -6.23
CA TYR A 41 -25.73 -6.79 -7.57
C TYR A 41 -25.50 -7.96 -8.54
N CYS A 42 -25.32 -9.18 -8.02
CA CYS A 42 -25.04 -10.34 -8.86
C CYS A 42 -26.26 -10.72 -9.71
N ILE A 43 -26.07 -10.78 -11.03
CA ILE A 43 -27.12 -11.14 -12.00
C ILE A 43 -27.05 -12.59 -12.49
N GLY A 44 -26.22 -13.45 -11.85
CA GLY A 44 -26.14 -14.87 -12.19
C GLY A 44 -25.58 -15.21 -13.58
N CYS A 45 -24.93 -14.26 -14.28
CA CYS A 45 -24.52 -14.41 -15.69
C CYS A 45 -23.50 -15.54 -16.00
N GLY A 46 -22.90 -16.17 -14.98
CA GLY A 46 -21.99 -17.30 -15.17
C GLY A 46 -20.62 -16.95 -15.80
N ILE A 47 -20.27 -15.67 -15.96
CA ILE A 47 -18.95 -15.28 -16.52
C ILE A 47 -17.82 -15.62 -15.53
N CYS A 48 -18.03 -15.35 -14.24
CA CYS A 48 -17.02 -15.60 -13.20
C CYS A 48 -16.59 -17.08 -13.04
N PRO A 49 -17.48 -18.10 -13.05
CA PRO A 49 -17.03 -19.49 -13.02
C PRO A 49 -16.23 -19.88 -14.26
N ARG A 50 -16.62 -19.43 -15.47
CA ARG A 50 -15.83 -19.69 -16.69
C ARG A 50 -14.43 -19.10 -16.66
N ALA A 51 -14.25 -17.98 -15.95
CA ALA A 51 -12.95 -17.38 -15.77
C ALA A 51 -12.10 -18.10 -14.70
N CYS A 52 -12.71 -18.77 -13.73
CA CYS A 52 -12.01 -19.38 -12.62
C CYS A 52 -11.19 -20.59 -13.10
N ALA A 53 -9.86 -20.54 -12.91
CA ALA A 53 -8.96 -21.65 -13.26
C ALA A 53 -8.88 -22.73 -12.17
N HIS A 54 -9.64 -22.58 -11.08
CA HIS A 54 -9.58 -23.43 -9.89
C HIS A 54 -10.94 -24.02 -9.51
N ASP A 55 -11.96 -23.87 -10.38
CA ASP A 55 -13.33 -24.32 -10.14
C ASP A 55 -13.89 -23.90 -8.77
N ALA A 56 -13.46 -22.73 -8.29
CA ALA A 56 -13.80 -22.19 -6.98
C ALA A 56 -15.11 -21.40 -6.98
N ILE A 57 -15.84 -21.33 -8.10
CA ILE A 57 -17.03 -20.49 -8.23
C ILE A 57 -18.16 -21.31 -8.82
N LEU A 58 -19.33 -21.26 -8.18
CA LEU A 58 -20.55 -21.92 -8.63
C LEU A 58 -21.68 -20.90 -8.75
N ILE A 59 -22.70 -21.22 -9.55
CA ILE A 59 -23.95 -20.45 -9.60
C ILE A 59 -25.02 -21.26 -8.86
N THR A 60 -25.50 -20.74 -7.74
CA THR A 60 -26.55 -21.34 -6.92
C THR A 60 -27.62 -20.30 -6.64
N GLY A 61 -28.89 -20.64 -6.83
CA GLY A 61 -30.00 -19.68 -6.62
C GLY A 61 -29.91 -18.42 -7.51
N GLY A 62 -29.30 -18.54 -8.68
CA GLY A 62 -29.07 -17.39 -9.58
C GLY A 62 -27.97 -16.43 -9.13
N LYS A 63 -27.17 -16.80 -8.12
CA LYS A 63 -26.08 -15.99 -7.57
C LYS A 63 -24.76 -16.75 -7.63
N ALA A 64 -23.66 -16.01 -7.77
CA ALA A 64 -22.33 -16.59 -7.68
C ALA A 64 -21.96 -16.84 -6.22
N ILE A 65 -21.46 -18.05 -5.93
CA ILE A 65 -20.91 -18.43 -4.63
C ILE A 65 -19.45 -18.83 -4.86
N ILE A 66 -18.55 -18.31 -4.02
CA ILE A 66 -17.11 -18.59 -4.11
C ILE A 66 -16.75 -19.54 -2.96
N ASP A 67 -16.15 -20.68 -3.31
CA ASP A 67 -15.58 -21.63 -2.36
C ASP A 67 -14.19 -21.12 -1.92
N PRO A 68 -14.03 -20.68 -0.66
CA PRO A 68 -12.76 -20.14 -0.19
C PRO A 68 -11.65 -21.19 -0.08
N GLN A 69 -11.98 -22.48 0.03
CA GLN A 69 -10.99 -23.56 0.12
C GLN A 69 -10.29 -23.80 -1.23
N LYS A 70 -11.01 -23.56 -2.34
CA LYS A 70 -10.47 -23.70 -3.70
C LYS A 70 -9.94 -22.38 -4.27
N CYS A 71 -10.35 -21.25 -3.72
CA CYS A 71 -9.99 -19.95 -4.23
C CYS A 71 -8.53 -19.60 -3.89
N THR A 72 -7.71 -19.37 -4.90
CA THR A 72 -6.31 -18.95 -4.70
C THR A 72 -6.13 -17.42 -4.70
N GLY A 73 -7.21 -16.65 -4.60
CA GLY A 73 -7.15 -15.18 -4.62
C GLY A 73 -6.63 -14.58 -5.95
N CYS A 74 -6.88 -15.22 -7.10
CA CYS A 74 -6.32 -14.76 -8.39
C CYS A 74 -7.01 -13.54 -9.01
N SER A 75 -8.09 -13.03 -8.40
CA SER A 75 -8.87 -11.84 -8.80
C SER A 75 -9.54 -11.87 -10.17
N ARG A 76 -9.40 -12.94 -10.95
CA ARG A 76 -9.92 -12.94 -12.33
C ARG A 76 -11.43 -12.74 -12.38
N CYS A 77 -12.15 -13.37 -11.44
CA CYS A 77 -13.61 -13.22 -11.28
C CYS A 77 -14.04 -11.77 -11.08
N ILE A 78 -13.27 -10.97 -10.31
CA ILE A 78 -13.50 -9.55 -10.08
C ILE A 78 -13.42 -8.79 -11.40
N THR A 79 -12.36 -9.05 -12.18
CA THR A 79 -12.12 -8.32 -13.44
C THR A 79 -13.12 -8.59 -14.54
N VAL A 80 -13.74 -9.78 -14.55
CA VAL A 80 -14.68 -10.18 -15.61
C VAL A 80 -16.15 -9.93 -15.23
N CYS A 81 -16.44 -9.50 -14.00
CA CYS A 81 -17.82 -9.29 -13.56
C CYS A 81 -18.38 -8.01 -14.22
N PRO A 82 -19.37 -8.10 -15.13
CA PRO A 82 -19.86 -6.94 -15.88
C PRO A 82 -20.59 -5.94 -14.97
N VAL A 83 -21.13 -6.42 -13.86
CA VAL A 83 -21.89 -5.64 -12.86
C VAL A 83 -21.07 -5.35 -11.60
N LYS A 84 -19.75 -5.64 -11.61
CA LYS A 84 -18.83 -5.41 -10.48
C LYS A 84 -19.36 -5.94 -9.12
N ALA A 85 -20.07 -7.06 -9.15
CA ALA A 85 -20.68 -7.67 -7.97
C ALA A 85 -19.70 -8.50 -7.12
N ILE A 86 -18.43 -8.63 -7.51
CA ILE A 86 -17.43 -9.40 -6.77
C ILE A 86 -16.38 -8.41 -6.24
N ASN A 87 -16.28 -8.30 -4.92
CA ASN A 87 -15.50 -7.29 -4.24
C ASN A 87 -14.30 -7.89 -3.51
N ILE A 88 -13.25 -7.09 -3.42
CA ILE A 88 -12.07 -7.37 -2.60
C ILE A 88 -12.46 -7.30 -1.13
N GLN A 89 -11.98 -8.26 -0.34
CA GLN A 89 -11.98 -8.18 1.12
C GLN A 89 -10.72 -7.42 1.54
N TRP A 90 -10.88 -6.19 2.04
CA TRP A 90 -9.79 -5.35 2.56
C TRP A 90 -9.49 -5.72 4.01
N ASN A 91 -9.17 -6.99 4.26
CA ASN A 91 -9.07 -7.56 5.60
C ASN A 91 -7.65 -8.05 5.95
N GLU A 92 -6.66 -7.71 5.13
CA GLU A 92 -5.27 -8.03 5.43
C GLU A 92 -4.73 -7.18 6.57
N ALA A 93 -3.93 -7.77 7.44
CA ALA A 93 -3.27 -7.05 8.52
C ALA A 93 -2.24 -6.05 7.96
N ALA A 94 -2.19 -4.84 8.52
CA ALA A 94 -1.33 -3.76 8.03
C ALA A 94 0.14 -4.19 7.89
N ASP A 95 0.66 -4.96 8.84
CA ASP A 95 2.01 -5.49 8.83
C ASP A 95 2.26 -6.45 7.66
N LEU A 96 1.30 -7.31 7.34
CA LEU A 96 1.37 -8.21 6.19
C LEU A 96 1.28 -7.46 4.86
N VAL A 97 0.43 -6.43 4.76
CA VAL A 97 0.37 -5.55 3.57
C VAL A 97 1.75 -4.93 3.33
N MET A 98 2.38 -4.36 4.36
CA MET A 98 3.69 -3.74 4.28
C MET A 98 4.79 -4.71 3.83
N ARG A 99 4.80 -5.93 4.38
CA ARG A 99 5.76 -6.98 3.99
C ARG A 99 5.59 -7.39 2.53
N LYS A 100 4.37 -7.75 2.13
CA LYS A 100 4.05 -8.11 0.74
C LYS A 100 4.41 -6.97 -0.21
N MET A 101 4.14 -5.73 0.15
CA MET A 101 4.47 -4.58 -0.69
C MET A 101 5.99 -4.46 -0.92
N ALA A 102 6.81 -4.67 0.12
CA ALA A 102 8.27 -4.71 -0.02
C ALA A 102 8.74 -5.91 -0.87
N GLU A 103 8.14 -7.10 -0.73
CA GLU A 103 8.42 -8.26 -1.59
C GLU A 103 8.10 -7.97 -3.07
N TYR A 104 6.98 -7.30 -3.34
CA TYR A 104 6.62 -6.87 -4.69
C TYR A 104 7.57 -5.80 -5.23
N ALA A 105 8.04 -4.88 -4.39
CA ALA A 105 9.06 -3.89 -4.77
C ALA A 105 10.36 -4.59 -5.18
N LEU A 106 10.80 -5.60 -4.43
CA LEU A 106 11.97 -6.42 -4.78
C LEU A 106 11.75 -7.14 -6.13
N GLY A 107 10.58 -7.73 -6.33
CA GLY A 107 10.21 -8.34 -7.61
C GLY A 107 10.23 -7.35 -8.77
N ALA A 108 9.73 -6.12 -8.56
CA ALA A 108 9.72 -5.05 -9.57
C ALA A 108 11.15 -4.62 -9.96
N LEU A 109 12.11 -4.70 -9.04
CA LEU A 109 13.52 -4.37 -9.27
C LEU A 109 14.35 -5.54 -9.81
N SER A 110 13.80 -6.75 -9.85
CA SER A 110 14.50 -7.91 -10.40
C SER A 110 15.00 -7.64 -11.83
N GLY A 111 16.29 -7.92 -12.05
CA GLY A 111 17.00 -7.65 -13.32
C GLY A 111 17.36 -6.17 -13.58
N LYS A 112 17.12 -5.26 -12.63
CA LYS A 112 17.34 -3.80 -12.79
C LYS A 112 18.34 -3.22 -11.79
N SER A 113 19.24 -4.05 -11.27
CA SER A 113 20.28 -3.61 -10.32
C SER A 113 21.08 -2.43 -10.88
N GLY A 114 21.25 -1.37 -10.08
CA GLY A 114 21.96 -0.15 -10.46
C GLY A 114 21.26 0.73 -11.52
N LYS A 115 20.01 0.43 -11.89
CA LYS A 115 19.27 1.15 -12.95
C LYS A 115 18.02 1.87 -12.45
N ALA A 116 17.90 2.05 -11.13
CA ALA A 116 16.76 2.72 -10.51
C ALA A 116 17.23 3.95 -9.72
N ILE A 117 16.45 5.02 -9.84
CA ILE A 117 16.56 6.23 -9.02
C ILE A 117 15.18 6.51 -8.42
N TYR A 118 15.17 6.92 -7.16
CA TYR A 118 13.99 7.24 -6.38
C TYR A 118 14.00 8.71 -6.04
N ILE A 119 12.85 9.35 -6.20
CA ILE A 119 12.65 10.77 -5.91
C ILE A 119 11.39 10.90 -5.07
N ASN A 120 11.56 11.33 -3.83
CA ASN A 120 10.45 11.57 -2.91
C ASN A 120 10.26 13.08 -2.74
N PHE A 121 9.07 13.57 -3.08
CA PHE A 121 8.64 14.93 -2.78
C PHE A 121 7.97 14.95 -1.41
N ILE A 122 8.58 15.64 -0.45
CA ILE A 122 8.06 15.86 0.89
C ILE A 122 7.42 17.25 0.93
N THR A 123 6.34 17.38 0.17
CA THR A 123 5.53 18.59 0.07
C THR A 123 4.06 18.25 0.23
N GLN A 124 3.31 19.16 0.85
CA GLN A 124 1.89 19.03 1.17
C GLN A 124 1.57 17.65 1.78
N VAL A 125 2.29 17.23 2.83
CA VAL A 125 2.17 15.87 3.40
C VAL A 125 0.76 15.68 3.96
N SER A 126 -0.15 15.13 3.15
CA SER A 126 -1.56 14.92 3.49
C SER A 126 -1.71 13.79 4.51
N PRO A 127 -2.71 13.84 5.40
CA PRO A 127 -2.94 12.82 6.41
C PRO A 127 -3.44 11.49 5.83
N ALA A 128 -4.05 11.52 4.66
CA ALA A 128 -4.52 10.34 3.94
C ALA A 128 -3.73 10.11 2.63
N CYS A 129 -3.89 8.91 2.08
CA CYS A 129 -3.36 8.56 0.77
C CYS A 129 -3.93 9.45 -0.35
N ASP A 130 -3.14 9.66 -1.39
CA ASP A 130 -3.58 10.24 -2.68
C ASP A 130 -4.58 9.36 -3.47
N CYS A 131 -4.87 8.13 -3.00
CA CYS A 131 -5.94 7.30 -3.53
C CYS A 131 -7.34 7.87 -3.22
N TYR A 132 -7.44 8.75 -2.22
CA TYR A 132 -8.69 9.39 -1.86
C TYR A 132 -9.02 10.50 -2.86
N GLY A 133 -10.30 10.68 -3.17
CA GLY A 133 -10.77 11.75 -4.07
C GLY A 133 -10.68 13.16 -3.48
N HIS A 134 -10.02 13.32 -2.33
CA HIS A 134 -9.85 14.58 -1.61
C HIS A 134 -8.48 14.59 -0.90
N SER A 135 -8.01 15.78 -0.55
CA SER A 135 -6.86 15.99 0.33
C SER A 135 -7.25 16.94 1.45
N ASP A 136 -6.72 16.70 2.64
CA ASP A 136 -6.89 17.57 3.80
C ASP A 136 -5.60 18.39 4.05
N ALA A 137 -5.64 19.28 5.04
CA ALA A 137 -4.52 20.12 5.44
C ALA A 137 -3.25 19.30 5.72
N PRO A 138 -2.08 19.74 5.24
CA PRO A 138 -0.83 19.00 5.42
C PRO A 138 -0.42 18.96 6.89
N ILE A 139 0.12 17.82 7.34
CA ILE A 139 0.48 17.60 8.75
C ILE A 139 1.82 18.21 9.15
N VAL A 140 2.66 18.55 8.18
CA VAL A 140 3.92 19.30 8.33
C VAL A 140 4.08 20.26 7.16
N ASN A 141 4.87 21.33 7.35
CA ASN A 141 5.26 22.21 6.24
C ASN A 141 6.13 21.49 5.20
N ASP A 142 6.22 22.08 4.01
CA ASP A 142 7.07 21.56 2.93
C ASP A 142 8.53 21.48 3.37
N ILE A 143 9.15 20.31 3.17
CA ILE A 143 10.54 20.05 3.57
C ILE A 143 11.46 20.10 2.35
N GLY A 144 11.04 19.52 1.22
CA GLY A 144 11.83 19.52 -0.01
C GLY A 144 11.75 18.19 -0.77
N ILE A 145 12.83 17.88 -1.48
CA ILE A 145 12.94 16.70 -2.35
C ILE A 145 14.11 15.85 -1.88
N CYS A 146 13.88 14.56 -1.67
CA CYS A 146 14.93 13.58 -1.44
C CYS A 146 15.17 12.76 -2.71
N VAL A 147 16.42 12.39 -2.94
CA VAL A 147 16.83 11.55 -4.07
C VAL A 147 17.77 10.46 -3.55
N SER A 148 17.60 9.22 -4.04
CA SER A 148 18.46 8.09 -3.69
C SER A 148 18.43 7.03 -4.78
N THR A 149 19.43 6.15 -4.80
CA THR A 149 19.42 4.90 -5.57
C THR A 149 18.99 3.69 -4.73
N ASP A 150 18.71 3.89 -3.43
CA ASP A 150 18.22 2.87 -2.50
C ASP A 150 16.80 3.23 -2.02
N PRO A 151 15.80 2.36 -2.25
CA PRO A 151 14.40 2.63 -1.95
C PRO A 151 14.08 2.56 -0.44
N VAL A 152 14.83 1.79 0.34
CA VAL A 152 14.64 1.70 1.80
C VAL A 152 15.26 2.93 2.45
N ALA A 153 16.45 3.33 2.01
CA ALA A 153 17.16 4.48 2.56
C ALA A 153 16.41 5.79 2.34
N ILE A 154 15.82 5.99 1.15
CA ILE A 154 15.06 7.22 0.86
C ILE A 154 13.77 7.31 1.67
N ASP A 155 13.07 6.19 1.85
CA ASP A 155 11.84 6.18 2.63
C ASP A 155 12.14 6.38 4.12
N GLN A 156 13.21 5.78 4.65
CA GLN A 156 13.70 6.04 6.00
C GLN A 156 14.07 7.52 6.17
N ALA A 157 14.88 8.09 5.26
CA ALA A 157 15.28 9.50 5.33
C ALA A 157 14.09 10.45 5.27
N CYS A 158 13.09 10.16 4.42
CA CYS A 158 11.87 10.96 4.34
C CYS A 158 11.04 10.87 5.62
N ALA A 159 10.89 9.67 6.19
CA ALA A 159 10.19 9.48 7.44
C ALA A 159 10.86 10.26 8.58
N ASP A 160 12.20 10.20 8.67
CA ASP A 160 12.98 10.90 9.68
C ASP A 160 12.91 12.43 9.52
N LEU A 161 12.94 12.93 8.29
CA LEU A 161 12.74 14.36 8.01
C LEU A 161 11.35 14.85 8.41
N VAL A 162 10.30 14.09 8.10
CA VAL A 162 8.92 14.42 8.51
C VAL A 162 8.78 14.37 10.03
N ASN A 163 9.36 13.36 10.68
CA ASN A 163 9.36 13.26 12.14
C ASN A 163 10.23 14.33 12.81
N GLY A 164 11.27 14.81 12.14
CA GLY A 164 12.09 15.95 12.59
C GLY A 164 11.44 17.31 12.41
N ALA A 165 10.39 17.43 11.59
CA ALA A 165 9.69 18.69 11.38
C ALA A 165 8.68 18.99 12.51
N ARG A 166 8.32 20.27 12.67
CA ARG A 166 7.19 20.67 13.51
C ARG A 166 5.88 20.35 12.78
N GLY A 167 4.97 19.69 13.49
CA GLY A 167 3.62 19.39 13.02
C GLY A 167 2.73 20.62 12.95
N ASN A 168 1.82 20.64 11.99
CA ASN A 168 0.89 21.74 11.77
C ASN A 168 -0.34 21.61 12.68
N GLU A 169 -0.59 22.65 13.47
CA GLU A 169 -1.83 22.78 14.25
C GLU A 169 -3.04 22.96 13.32
N GLY A 170 -4.20 22.44 13.73
CA GLY A 170 -5.42 22.47 12.91
C GLY A 170 -5.41 21.51 11.72
N SER A 171 -4.40 20.64 11.59
CA SER A 171 -4.41 19.49 10.68
C SER A 171 -5.03 18.25 11.36
N ALA A 172 -5.11 17.12 10.64
CA ALA A 172 -5.55 15.85 11.20
C ALA A 172 -4.54 15.19 12.17
N LEU A 173 -3.39 15.83 12.44
CA LEU A 173 -2.41 15.35 13.39
C LEU A 173 -2.97 15.44 14.83
N GLN A 174 -2.96 14.34 15.57
CA GLN A 174 -3.51 14.27 16.93
C GLN A 174 -2.43 14.30 18.01
N SER A 175 -1.21 13.87 17.69
CA SER A 175 -0.05 13.88 18.59
C SER A 175 1.26 13.97 17.81
N GLY A 176 2.40 14.11 18.49
CA GLY A 176 3.71 14.16 17.83
C GLY A 176 4.05 15.50 17.17
N PHE A 177 3.40 16.60 17.56
CA PHE A 177 3.62 17.93 16.98
C PHE A 177 5.06 18.43 17.06
N GLU A 178 5.76 18.16 18.16
CA GLU A 178 7.14 18.63 18.34
C GLU A 178 8.14 17.86 17.47
N PRO A 179 9.24 18.50 17.01
CA PRO A 179 10.36 17.81 16.36
C PRO A 179 10.81 16.56 17.14
N GLY A 180 10.96 15.43 16.44
CA GLY A 180 11.26 14.13 17.02
C GLY A 180 10.03 13.31 17.40
N GLY A 181 8.84 13.91 17.48
CA GLY A 181 7.58 13.16 17.62
C GLY A 181 7.23 12.39 16.35
N ASP A 182 6.55 11.25 16.48
CA ASP A 182 6.12 10.46 15.32
C ASP A 182 4.83 11.01 14.70
N LYS A 183 4.95 11.60 13.52
CA LYS A 183 3.84 12.24 12.80
C LYS A 183 2.93 11.21 12.15
N PHE A 184 3.45 10.06 11.76
CA PHE A 184 2.66 9.00 11.14
C PHE A 184 1.76 8.34 12.17
N ARG A 185 2.29 7.98 13.34
CA ARG A 185 1.47 7.54 14.48
C ARG A 185 0.59 8.64 15.05
N GLY A 186 1.03 9.89 14.93
CA GLY A 186 0.22 11.06 15.27
C GLY A 186 -1.09 11.15 14.47
N VAL A 187 -1.15 10.59 13.26
CA VAL A 187 -2.36 10.52 12.43
C VAL A 187 -3.02 9.13 12.50
N TRP A 188 -2.21 8.07 12.47
CA TRP A 188 -2.65 6.67 12.43
C TRP A 188 -1.99 5.86 13.57
N PRO A 189 -2.50 5.95 14.82
CA PRO A 189 -1.84 5.40 16.00
C PRO A 189 -1.59 3.89 15.99
N GLU A 190 -2.49 3.15 15.35
CA GLU A 190 -2.45 1.68 15.27
C GLU A 190 -1.44 1.15 14.23
N ILE A 191 -0.82 2.04 13.44
CA ILE A 191 0.04 1.63 12.32
C ILE A 191 1.52 1.73 12.70
N THR A 192 2.19 0.57 12.67
CA THR A 192 3.65 0.45 12.86
C THR A 192 4.36 0.53 11.51
N TRP A 193 4.58 1.75 11.04
CA TRP A 193 5.12 2.02 9.70
C TRP A 193 6.53 1.46 9.46
N GLU A 194 7.30 1.22 10.51
CA GLU A 194 8.68 0.70 10.45
C GLU A 194 8.73 -0.71 9.87
N VAL A 195 7.65 -1.50 10.01
CA VAL A 195 7.57 -2.89 9.53
C VAL A 195 7.97 -3.00 8.06
N GLN A 196 7.55 -2.03 7.23
CA GLN A 196 7.88 -1.99 5.81
C GLN A 196 9.40 -1.87 5.58
N LEU A 197 10.06 -0.99 6.33
CA LEU A 197 11.49 -0.70 6.17
C LEU A 197 12.35 -1.81 6.76
N GLU A 198 11.97 -2.32 7.94
CA GLU A 198 12.57 -3.51 8.58
C GLU A 198 12.52 -4.72 7.66
N HIS A 199 11.36 -5.00 7.08
CA HIS A 199 11.21 -6.12 6.18
C HIS A 199 11.97 -5.91 4.87
N GLY A 200 11.90 -4.71 4.29
CA GLY A 200 12.65 -4.33 3.10
C GLY A 200 14.15 -4.57 3.27
N GLU A 201 14.73 -4.12 4.38
CA GLU A 201 16.14 -4.38 4.68
C GLU A 201 16.42 -5.89 4.86
N LYS A 202 15.56 -6.59 5.61
CA LYS A 202 15.69 -8.04 5.83
C LYS A 202 15.73 -8.87 4.55
N ILE A 203 14.94 -8.49 3.53
CA ILE A 203 14.87 -9.22 2.25
C ILE A 203 15.88 -8.71 1.20
N GLY A 204 16.74 -7.74 1.55
CA GLY A 204 17.75 -7.19 0.66
C GLY A 204 17.22 -6.18 -0.37
N LEU A 205 16.09 -5.51 -0.09
CA LEU A 205 15.54 -4.46 -0.96
C LEU A 205 16.39 -3.17 -0.91
N GLY A 206 17.09 -2.94 0.19
CA GLY A 206 17.92 -1.75 0.46
C GLY A 206 18.37 -1.73 1.92
N SER A 207 18.91 -0.60 2.39
CA SER A 207 19.26 -0.42 3.80
C SER A 207 18.50 0.72 4.46
N ARG A 208 18.20 0.58 5.75
CA ARG A 208 17.71 1.68 6.60
C ARG A 208 18.81 2.66 6.96
N LYS A 209 20.08 2.28 6.84
CA LYS A 209 21.20 3.19 7.09
C LYS A 209 21.39 4.10 5.89
N TYR A 210 21.53 5.39 6.16
CA TYR A 210 21.74 6.40 5.13
C TYR A 210 22.62 7.53 5.68
N GLU A 211 23.25 8.27 4.77
CA GLU A 211 23.91 9.54 5.05
C GLU A 211 23.11 10.65 4.35
N LEU A 212 22.70 11.68 5.09
CA LEU A 212 21.98 12.80 4.52
C LEU A 212 22.96 13.87 4.04
N VAL A 213 23.11 13.99 2.72
CA VAL A 213 23.87 15.07 2.09
C VAL A 213 22.90 16.19 1.69
N ARG A 214 23.13 17.40 2.21
CA ARG A 214 22.38 18.60 1.81
C ARG A 214 23.12 19.31 0.68
N VAL A 215 22.38 19.65 -0.37
CA VAL A 215 22.86 20.34 -1.58
C VAL A 215 22.17 21.69 -1.68
#